data_AF-A0A508WU86-F1
#
_entry.id   AF-A0A508WU86-F1
#
_cell.length_a   1.000
_cell.length_b   1.000
_cell.length_c   1.000
_cell.angle_alpha   90.00
_cell.angle_beta   90.00
_cell.angle_gamma   90.00
#
_symmetry.space_group_name_H-M   'P 1'
#
loop_
_entity.id
_entity.type
_entity.pdbx_description
1 polymer ?
#
loop_
_entity_poly.entity_id
_entity_poly.type
_entity_poly.pdbx_seq_one_letter_code
_entity_poly.pdbx_strand_id
1 'polypeptide(L)'
;MKRVRALRFLALSLAAVALAAEGVSASAPDRRCTCRHRDGGKYELGQTTCIRIGDISYLARCEMDLNVTTWKRLRDGCPTAGLAATIVPPAPIP
;
A
#
# COMPACT_ATOMS: atom_id res chain seq x y z
N MET A 1 33.84 51.52 -0.72
CA MET A 1 33.25 51.49 -2.08
C MET A 1 33.13 50.08 -2.67
N LYS A 2 34.22 49.31 -2.86
CA LYS A 2 34.17 47.94 -3.43
C LYS A 2 33.38 46.93 -2.59
N ARG A 3 33.56 46.96 -1.25
CA ARG A 3 32.87 46.04 -0.32
C ARG A 3 31.35 46.25 -0.30
N VAL A 4 30.89 47.50 -0.37
CA VAL A 4 29.46 47.84 -0.40
C VAL A 4 28.78 47.37 -1.70
N ARG A 5 29.49 47.45 -2.84
CA ARG A 5 28.99 46.90 -4.11
C ARG A 5 28.89 45.38 -4.05
N ALA A 6 29.92 44.69 -3.54
CA ALA A 6 29.90 43.24 -3.38
C ALA A 6 28.77 42.75 -2.46
N LEU A 7 28.52 43.45 -1.34
CA LEU A 7 27.43 43.15 -0.43
C LEU A 7 26.04 43.32 -1.07
N ARG A 8 25.84 44.36 -1.90
CA ARG A 8 24.58 44.57 -2.62
C ARG A 8 24.34 43.52 -3.70
N PHE A 9 25.38 43.10 -4.42
CA PHE A 9 25.27 42.03 -5.40
C PHE A 9 24.93 40.69 -4.76
N LEU A 10 25.53 40.39 -3.59
CA LEU A 10 25.22 39.17 -2.83
C LEU A 10 23.78 39.17 -2.29
N ALA A 11 23.29 40.32 -1.83
CA ALA A 11 21.91 40.44 -1.37
C ALA A 11 20.88 40.26 -2.51
N LEU A 12 21.17 40.80 -3.71
CA LEU A 12 20.29 40.64 -4.86
C LEU A 12 20.22 39.19 -5.36
N SER A 13 21.34 38.45 -5.31
CA SER A 13 21.35 37.05 -5.75
C SER A 13 20.62 36.12 -4.77
N LEU A 14 20.69 36.38 -3.46
CA LEU A 14 19.94 35.58 -2.49
C LEU A 14 18.41 35.74 -2.64
N ALA A 15 17.92 36.93 -3.00
CA ALA A 15 16.48 37.18 -3.15
C ALA A 15 15.87 36.44 -4.35
N ALA A 16 16.64 36.23 -5.43
CA ALA A 16 16.14 35.55 -6.64
C ALA A 16 15.90 34.04 -6.46
N VAL A 17 16.60 33.39 -5.52
CA VAL A 17 16.46 31.94 -5.27
C VAL A 17 15.18 31.60 -4.50
N ALA A 18 14.61 32.56 -3.76
CA ALA A 18 13.46 32.30 -2.89
C ALA A 18 12.11 32.16 -3.63
N LEU A 19 12.02 32.58 -4.90
CA LEU A 19 10.75 32.60 -5.64
C LEU A 19 10.44 31.35 -6.48
N ALA A 20 11.32 30.36 -6.56
CA ALA A 20 11.15 29.18 -7.42
C ALA A 20 10.60 27.93 -6.72
N ALA A 21 10.18 28.04 -5.46
CA ALA A 21 9.64 26.93 -4.68
C ALA A 21 8.10 26.97 -4.63
N GLU A 22 7.45 27.05 -5.78
CA GLU A 22 6.05 26.65 -5.87
C GLU A 22 6.01 25.13 -5.75
N GLY A 23 5.82 24.67 -4.52
CA GLY A 23 5.68 23.25 -4.21
C GLY A 23 4.57 22.65 -5.06
N VAL A 24 4.94 21.70 -5.92
CA VAL A 24 3.99 20.83 -6.60
C VAL A 24 3.21 20.11 -5.50
N SER A 25 1.98 20.55 -5.25
CA SER A 25 1.02 19.80 -4.44
C SER A 25 0.73 18.50 -5.17
N ALA A 26 1.49 17.46 -4.84
CA ALA A 26 1.13 16.09 -5.19
C ALA A 26 -0.17 15.80 -4.45
N SER A 27 -1.30 15.93 -5.15
CA SER A 27 -2.59 15.50 -4.64
C SER A 27 -2.44 14.05 -4.21
N ALA A 28 -2.55 13.77 -2.91
CA ALA A 28 -2.57 12.39 -2.43
C ALA A 28 -3.75 11.71 -3.13
N PRO A 29 -3.54 10.62 -3.90
CA PRO A 29 -4.68 9.93 -4.47
C PRO A 29 -5.46 9.30 -3.32
N ASP A 30 -6.57 9.94 -2.94
CA ASP A 30 -7.69 9.29 -2.26
C ASP A 30 -8.34 8.33 -3.26
N ARG A 31 -7.60 7.29 -3.62
CA ARG A 31 -8.08 6.14 -4.35
C ARG A 31 -7.70 4.96 -3.49
N ARG A 32 -8.69 4.44 -2.76
CA ARG A 32 -8.57 3.15 -2.07
C ARG A 32 -8.27 2.07 -3.12
N CYS A 33 -7.00 1.88 -3.42
CA CYS A 33 -6.48 0.90 -4.35
C CYS A 33 -6.73 -0.49 -3.78
N THR A 34 -7.88 -1.04 -4.13
CA THR A 34 -8.34 -2.36 -3.69
C THR A 34 -8.42 -3.31 -4.86
N CYS A 35 -8.18 -4.59 -4.60
CA CYS A 35 -8.52 -5.67 -5.51
C CYS A 35 -9.97 -6.07 -5.30
N ARG A 36 -10.68 -6.36 -6.38
CA ARG A 36 -12.07 -6.81 -6.34
C ARG A 36 -12.13 -8.32 -6.52
N HIS A 37 -12.88 -8.98 -5.65
CA HIS A 37 -13.17 -10.40 -5.77
C HIS A 37 -14.47 -10.63 -6.52
N ARG A 38 -14.68 -11.85 -7.02
CA ARG A 38 -15.87 -12.22 -7.80
C ARG A 38 -17.16 -12.03 -7.00
N ASP A 39 -17.11 -12.21 -5.69
CA ASP A 39 -18.25 -12.03 -4.78
C ASP A 39 -18.57 -10.55 -4.52
N GLY A 40 -17.82 -9.62 -5.12
CA GLY A 40 -17.95 -8.18 -4.91
C GLY A 40 -17.15 -7.64 -3.71
N GLY A 41 -16.48 -8.53 -2.95
CA GLY A 41 -15.59 -8.15 -1.87
C GLY A 41 -14.42 -7.29 -2.34
N LYS A 42 -14.03 -6.32 -1.51
CA LYS A 42 -12.85 -5.47 -1.73
C LYS A 42 -11.74 -5.89 -0.78
N TYR A 43 -10.53 -5.97 -1.32
CA TYR A 43 -9.34 -6.38 -0.58
C TYR A 43 -8.26 -5.32 -0.75
N GLU A 44 -7.71 -4.86 0.36
CA GLU A 44 -6.57 -3.94 0.41
C GLU A 44 -5.28 -4.64 -0.05
N LEU A 45 -4.29 -3.83 -0.43
CA LEU A 45 -2.96 -4.32 -0.79
C LEU A 45 -2.37 -5.20 0.32
N GLY A 46 -1.75 -6.30 -0.07
CA GLY A 46 -1.18 -7.31 0.83
C GLY A 46 -2.18 -8.35 1.34
N GLN A 47 -3.50 -8.07 1.30
CA GLN A 47 -4.50 -9.04 1.71
C GLN A 47 -4.51 -10.24 0.76
N THR A 48 -4.79 -11.41 1.33
CA THR A 48 -4.77 -12.69 0.62
C THR A 48 -6.15 -13.33 0.68
N THR A 49 -6.61 -13.89 -0.42
CA THR A 49 -7.89 -14.58 -0.50
C THR A 49 -7.82 -15.78 -1.44
N CYS A 50 -8.76 -16.70 -1.29
CA CYS A 50 -8.94 -17.81 -2.21
C CYS A 50 -9.75 -17.32 -3.42
N ILE A 51 -9.20 -17.50 -4.63
CA ILE A 51 -9.90 -17.19 -5.87
C ILE A 51 -10.29 -18.50 -6.55
N ARG A 52 -11.56 -18.61 -6.94
CA ARG A 52 -12.09 -19.76 -7.67
C ARG A 52 -12.65 -19.34 -9.04
N ILE A 53 -12.11 -19.95 -10.09
CA ILE A 53 -12.51 -19.71 -11.49
C ILE A 53 -12.80 -21.08 -12.11
N GLY A 54 -14.09 -21.40 -12.26
CA GLY A 54 -14.52 -22.75 -12.65
C GLY A 54 -14.07 -23.79 -11.62
N ASP A 55 -13.35 -24.81 -12.09
CA ASP A 55 -12.83 -25.89 -11.25
C ASP A 55 -11.51 -25.56 -10.56
N ILE A 56 -10.82 -24.49 -10.99
CA ILE A 56 -9.51 -24.11 -10.48
C ILE A 56 -9.69 -23.19 -9.27
N SER A 57 -9.03 -23.54 -8.16
CA SER A 57 -8.85 -22.67 -7.00
C SER A 57 -7.38 -22.42 -6.72
N TYR A 58 -7.05 -21.18 -6.38
CA TYR A 58 -5.69 -20.78 -6.02
C TYR A 58 -5.72 -19.68 -4.97
N LEU A 59 -4.68 -19.65 -4.14
CA LEU A 59 -4.45 -18.58 -3.18
C LEU A 59 -3.86 -17.38 -3.92
N ALA A 60 -4.46 -16.21 -3.76
CA ALA A 60 -4.00 -14.98 -4.40
C ALA A 60 -3.82 -13.85 -3.38
N ARG A 61 -2.84 -12.98 -3.62
CA ARG A 61 -2.61 -11.75 -2.86
C ARG A 61 -2.91 -10.53 -3.73
N CYS A 62 -3.56 -9.53 -3.13
CA CYS A 62 -3.73 -8.24 -3.76
C CYS A 62 -2.38 -7.49 -3.75
N GLU A 63 -1.82 -7.22 -4.93
CA GLU A 63 -0.57 -6.48 -5.08
C GLU A 63 -0.75 -5.31 -6.04
N MET A 64 0.20 -4.37 -5.99
CA MET A 64 0.29 -3.28 -6.94
C MET A 64 1.35 -3.63 -7.98
N ASP A 65 0.96 -3.72 -9.24
CA ASP A 65 1.85 -3.95 -10.37
C ASP A 65 1.67 -2.82 -11.37
N LEU A 66 2.75 -2.15 -11.78
CA LEU A 66 2.70 -1.04 -12.75
C LEU A 66 1.60 0.00 -12.47
N ASN A 67 1.45 0.41 -11.20
CA ASN A 67 0.41 1.37 -10.75
C ASN A 67 -1.05 0.87 -10.85
N VAL A 68 -1.29 -0.41 -11.08
CA VAL A 68 -2.63 -1.03 -11.03
C VAL A 68 -2.71 -2.13 -9.96
N THR A 69 -3.88 -2.27 -9.34
CA THR A 69 -4.13 -3.37 -8.41
C THR A 69 -4.37 -4.67 -9.18
N THR A 70 -3.66 -5.72 -8.80
CA THR A 70 -3.72 -7.03 -9.46
C THR A 70 -3.72 -8.18 -8.46
N TRP A 71 -4.30 -9.31 -8.87
CA TRP A 71 -4.29 -10.54 -8.08
C TRP A 71 -3.07 -11.38 -8.45
N LYS A 72 -2.08 -11.43 -7.56
CA LYS A 72 -0.92 -12.32 -7.73
C LYS A 72 -1.20 -13.69 -7.15
N ARG A 73 -1.05 -14.73 -7.97
CA ARG A 73 -1.11 -16.13 -7.52
C ARG A 73 0.08 -16.43 -6.59
N LEU A 74 -0.20 -16.96 -5.40
CA LEU A 74 0.80 -17.39 -4.42
C LEU A 74 1.05 -18.90 -4.46
N ARG A 75 -0.03 -19.69 -4.57
CA ARG A 75 0.03 -21.16 -4.68
C ARG A 75 -1.26 -21.71 -5.26
N ASP A 76 -1.21 -22.92 -5.80
CA ASP A 76 -2.39 -23.67 -6.20
C ASP A 76 -3.11 -24.23 -4.97
N GLY A 77 -4.45 -24.30 -5.03
CA GLY A 77 -5.30 -24.63 -3.90
C GLY A 77 -5.38 -23.54 -2.84
N CYS A 78 -6.28 -23.73 -1.87
CA CYS A 78 -6.54 -22.78 -0.79
C CYS A 78 -6.28 -23.42 0.57
N PRO A 79 -5.72 -22.67 1.54
CA PRO A 79 -5.41 -23.21 2.86
C PRO A 79 -6.70 -23.60 3.59
N THR A 80 -6.71 -24.78 4.20
CA THR A 80 -7.81 -25.27 5.03
C THR A 80 -7.33 -25.27 6.49
N ALA A 81 -8.11 -24.68 7.40
CA ALA A 81 -7.83 -24.76 8.82
C ALA A 81 -8.17 -26.18 9.32
N GLY A 82 -7.19 -26.89 9.86
CA GLY A 82 -7.41 -28.13 10.60
C GLY A 82 -7.75 -27.79 12.05
N LEU A 83 -8.99 -28.02 12.47
CA LEU A 83 -9.36 -27.96 13.89
C LEU A 83 -8.79 -29.21 14.58
N ALA A 84 -7.60 -29.11 15.14
CA ALA A 84 -7.15 -30.09 16.11
C ALA A 84 -8.02 -29.89 17.37
N ALA A 85 -9.00 -30.76 17.58
CA ALA A 85 -9.82 -30.75 18.77
C ALA A 85 -8.95 -31.12 19.98
N THR A 86 -8.34 -30.14 20.62
CA THR A 86 -7.70 -30.33 21.93
C THR A 86 -8.81 -30.48 22.95
N ILE A 87 -9.13 -31.72 23.31
CA ILE A 87 -10.00 -32.05 24.45
C ILE A 87 -9.23 -31.65 25.71
N VAL A 88 -9.41 -30.42 26.20
CA VAL A 88 -8.92 -30.02 27.53
C VAL A 88 -10.04 -30.34 28.54
N PRO A 89 -9.85 -31.31 29.46
CA PRO A 89 -10.84 -31.56 30.51
C PRO A 89 -10.94 -30.33 31.44
N PRO A 90 -12.14 -29.98 31.94
CA PRO A 90 -12.33 -28.81 32.80
C PRO A 90 -11.56 -28.98 34.11
N ALA A 91 -10.79 -27.95 34.50
CA ALA A 91 -10.10 -27.92 35.79
C ALA A 91 -11.12 -27.79 36.94
N PRO A 92 -10.89 -28.44 38.10
CA PRO A 92 -11.76 -28.28 39.27
C PRO A 92 -11.62 -26.87 39.87
N ILE A 93 -12.77 -26.27 40.20
CA ILE A 93 -12.92 -24.97 40.87
C ILE A 93 -12.60 -25.17 42.37
N PRO A 94 -11.87 -24.25 43.05
CA PRO A 94 -11.59 -24.36 44.49
C PRO A 94 -12.83 -24.21 45.38
#